data_AF-A0A2W6XTM3-F1
#
_entry.id   AF-A0A2W6XTM3-F1
#
_cell.length_a   1.000
_cell.length_b   1.000
_cell.length_c   1.000
_cell.angle_alpha   90.00
_cell.angle_beta   90.00
_cell.angle_gamma   90.00
#
_symmetry.space_group_name_H-M   'P 1'
#
loop_
_entity.id
_entity.type
_entity.pdbx_description
1 polymer ?
#
loop_
_entity_poly.entity_id
_entity_poly.type
_entity_poly.pdbx_seq_one_letter_code
_entity_poly.pdbx_strand_id
1 'polypeptide(L)'
;YLNVVTASSHDSSTLRQWWHEDRNLTQKYFNNQLGQYGTAPWDLAPELSEMIMKQHLYTNAMLAIFPIQEFLATDPELMNPNMDEERINNPAVFPHYWRYRMHLKLEDLKTKDRFNQKIASWVENSDRF
;
A
#
# COMPACT_ATOMS: atom_id res chain seq x y z
N TYR A 1 -20.27 -7.68 -2.89
CA TYR A 1 -20.40 -8.39 -1.60
C TYR A 1 -19.52 -9.63 -1.56
N LEU A 2 -19.72 -10.68 -2.36
CA LEU A 2 -18.82 -11.85 -2.36
C LEU A 2 -17.53 -11.64 -3.19
N ASN A 3 -16.72 -10.65 -2.81
CA ASN A 3 -15.43 -10.39 -3.43
C ASN A 3 -14.36 -10.03 -2.39
N VAL A 4 -13.11 -10.13 -2.84
CA VAL A 4 -11.92 -9.72 -2.10
C VAL A 4 -11.42 -8.41 -2.70
N VAL A 5 -11.13 -7.43 -1.88
CA VAL A 5 -10.44 -6.20 -2.27
C VAL A 5 -8.98 -6.25 -1.83
N THR A 6 -8.10 -5.77 -2.69
CA THR A 6 -6.69 -5.51 -2.41
C THR A 6 -6.25 -4.27 -3.19
N ALA A 7 -5.20 -3.61 -2.72
CA ALA A 7 -4.53 -2.54 -3.47
C ALA A 7 -3.48 -3.10 -4.45
N SER A 8 -2.86 -4.23 -4.11
CA SER A 8 -1.78 -4.86 -4.88
C SER A 8 -1.73 -6.37 -4.61
N SER A 9 -0.93 -7.12 -5.38
CA SER A 9 -0.70 -8.54 -5.16
C SER A 9 0.80 -8.85 -5.20
N HIS A 10 1.17 -10.10 -4.92
CA HIS A 10 2.56 -10.52 -5.02
C HIS A 10 3.12 -10.46 -6.45
N ASP A 11 2.25 -10.48 -7.47
CA ASP A 11 2.64 -10.39 -8.89
C ASP A 11 2.58 -8.95 -9.44
N SER A 12 1.99 -8.00 -8.71
CA SER A 12 1.99 -6.59 -9.09
C SER A 12 3.16 -5.82 -8.47
N SER A 13 3.33 -4.59 -8.91
CA SER A 13 4.13 -3.59 -8.18
C SER A 13 3.45 -3.22 -6.86
N THR A 14 4.23 -2.71 -5.91
CA THR A 14 3.66 -2.05 -4.71
C THR A 14 3.00 -0.73 -5.10
N LEU A 15 2.16 -0.13 -4.24
CA LEU A 15 1.55 1.17 -4.55
C LEU A 15 2.62 2.25 -4.82
N ARG A 16 3.69 2.25 -4.02
CA ARG A 16 4.81 3.18 -4.20
C ARG A 16 5.45 3.01 -5.58
N GLN A 17 5.76 1.78 -5.99
CA GLN A 17 6.33 1.51 -7.30
C GLN A 17 5.37 1.85 -8.44
N TRP A 18 4.12 1.42 -8.34
CA TRP A 18 3.08 1.68 -9.33
C TRP A 18 2.91 3.20 -9.60
N TRP A 19 3.03 4.03 -8.56
CA TRP A 19 2.99 5.49 -8.66
C TRP A 19 4.05 6.09 -9.59
N HIS A 20 5.16 5.37 -9.83
CA HIS A 20 6.25 5.81 -10.71
C HIS A 20 6.21 5.17 -12.10
N GLU A 21 5.36 4.16 -12.35
CA GLU A 21 5.36 3.41 -13.61
C GLU A 21 4.89 4.25 -14.79
N ASP A 22 3.80 5.00 -14.61
CA ASP A 22 3.23 5.85 -15.63
C ASP A 22 2.70 7.15 -15.01
N ARG A 23 3.32 8.26 -15.42
CA ARG A 23 3.03 9.58 -14.90
C ARG A 23 1.64 10.11 -15.31
N ASN A 24 1.15 9.72 -16.49
CA ASN A 24 -0.19 10.10 -16.95
C ASN A 24 -1.26 9.32 -16.21
N LEU A 25 -1.06 8.02 -15.99
CA LEU A 25 -1.98 7.20 -15.21
C LEU A 25 -2.04 7.65 -13.74
N THR A 26 -0.88 7.91 -13.15
CA THR A 26 -0.78 8.44 -11.78
C THR A 26 -1.50 9.77 -11.62
N GLN A 27 -1.29 10.70 -12.56
CA GLN A 27 -1.99 11.99 -12.55
C GLN A 27 -3.50 11.82 -12.63
N LYS A 28 -3.98 10.96 -13.53
CA LYS A 28 -5.40 10.67 -13.69
C LYS A 28 -5.99 10.02 -12.43
N TYR A 29 -5.29 9.08 -11.82
CA TYR A 29 -5.72 8.44 -10.57
C TYR A 29 -5.79 9.44 -9.41
N PHE A 30 -4.75 10.26 -9.24
CA PHE A 30 -4.70 11.29 -8.21
C PHE A 30 -5.87 12.28 -8.31
N ASN A 31 -6.18 12.76 -9.52
CA ASN A 31 -7.29 13.70 -9.67
C ASN A 31 -8.66 13.03 -9.60
N ASN A 32 -8.84 11.90 -10.29
CA ASN A 32 -10.17 11.34 -10.49
C ASN A 32 -10.57 10.32 -9.42
N GLN A 33 -9.62 9.48 -8.99
CA GLN A 33 -9.89 8.44 -7.99
C GLN A 33 -9.68 8.96 -6.57
N LEU A 34 -8.62 9.74 -6.32
CA LEU A 34 -8.36 10.33 -5.01
C LEU A 34 -9.01 11.70 -4.81
N GLY A 35 -9.60 12.29 -5.86
CA GLY A 35 -10.27 13.59 -5.80
C GLY A 35 -9.34 14.75 -5.45
N GLN A 36 -8.02 14.58 -5.65
CA GLN A 36 -7.03 15.60 -5.29
C GLN A 36 -6.83 16.61 -6.42
N TYR A 37 -6.46 17.84 -6.08
CA TYR A 37 -6.29 18.92 -7.05
C TYR A 37 -4.82 19.15 -7.40
N GLY A 38 -4.57 19.68 -8.59
CA GLY A 38 -3.22 20.00 -9.07
C GLY A 38 -2.46 18.78 -9.60
N THR A 39 -1.14 18.93 -9.67
CA THR A 39 -0.23 17.88 -10.15
C THR A 39 0.01 16.85 -9.04
N ALA A 40 -0.15 15.57 -9.33
CA ALA A 40 0.16 14.54 -8.33
C ALA A 40 1.65 14.64 -7.95
N PRO A 41 2.01 14.47 -6.67
CA PRO A 41 3.41 14.46 -6.24
C PRO A 41 4.25 13.44 -7.03
N TRP A 42 5.56 13.69 -7.09
CA TRP A 42 6.48 12.76 -7.76
C TRP A 42 6.50 11.41 -7.05
N ASP A 43 6.71 11.43 -5.73
CA ASP A 43 6.66 10.24 -4.88
C ASP A 43 5.27 10.06 -4.27
N LEU A 44 4.88 8.81 -4.01
CA LEU A 44 3.67 8.53 -3.25
C LEU A 44 3.92 8.86 -1.77
N ALA A 45 3.38 9.98 -1.31
CA ALA A 45 3.47 10.41 0.08
C ALA A 45 2.66 9.50 1.02
N PRO A 46 3.07 9.32 2.29
CA PRO A 46 2.37 8.45 3.25
C PRO A 46 0.88 8.77 3.42
N GLU A 47 0.51 10.06 3.36
CA GLU A 47 -0.86 10.52 3.45
C GLU A 47 -1.71 10.05 2.25
N LEU A 48 -1.12 10.02 1.06
CA LEU A 48 -1.78 9.49 -0.14
C LEU A 48 -1.89 7.96 -0.09
N SER A 49 -0.85 7.26 0.39
CA SER A 49 -0.94 5.81 0.66
C SER A 49 -2.06 5.50 1.66
N GLU A 50 -2.18 6.30 2.74
CA GLU A 50 -3.26 6.17 3.71
C GLU A 50 -4.64 6.39 3.08
N MET A 51 -4.79 7.42 2.24
CA MET A 51 -6.03 7.64 1.48
C MET A 51 -6.41 6.43 0.63
N ILE A 52 -5.45 5.88 -0.13
CA ILE A 52 -5.67 4.70 -0.97
C ILE A 52 -6.10 3.51 -0.10
N MET A 53 -5.37 3.22 0.97
CA MET A 53 -5.67 2.08 1.86
C MET A 53 -7.06 2.21 2.49
N LYS A 54 -7.42 3.41 2.96
CA LYS A 54 -8.77 3.68 3.49
C LYS A 54 -9.85 3.50 2.42
N GLN A 55 -9.65 3.98 1.19
CA GLN A 55 -10.63 3.75 0.12
C GLN A 55 -10.94 2.27 -0.09
N HIS A 56 -9.93 1.39 0.02
CA HIS A 56 -10.11 -0.05 -0.14
C HIS A 56 -10.75 -0.70 1.11
N LEU A 57 -10.29 -0.33 2.31
CA LEU A 57 -10.84 -0.83 3.58
C LEU A 57 -12.33 -0.50 3.72
N TYR A 58 -12.75 0.71 3.35
CA TYR A 58 -14.14 1.16 3.50
C TYR A 58 -15.08 0.71 2.37
N THR A 59 -14.65 -0.21 1.51
CA THR A 59 -15.54 -0.81 0.50
C THR A 59 -16.47 -1.88 1.09
N ASN A 60 -17.53 -2.24 0.36
CA ASN A 60 -18.44 -3.34 0.69
C ASN A 60 -17.91 -4.74 0.29
N ALA A 61 -16.59 -4.89 0.10
CA ALA A 61 -15.98 -6.18 -0.16
C ALA A 61 -15.99 -7.05 1.10
N MET A 62 -16.28 -8.35 0.95
CA MET A 62 -16.33 -9.29 2.07
C MET A 62 -14.97 -9.42 2.76
N LEU A 63 -13.88 -9.46 2.00
CA LEU A 63 -12.52 -9.53 2.54
C LEU A 63 -11.69 -8.38 1.98
N ALA A 64 -10.87 -7.78 2.85
CA ALA A 64 -9.85 -6.82 2.47
C ALA A 64 -8.48 -7.40 2.84
N ILE A 65 -7.68 -7.77 1.84
CA ILE A 65 -6.40 -8.45 2.00
C ILE A 65 -5.35 -7.59 1.31
N PHE A 66 -4.30 -7.18 2.01
CA PHE A 66 -3.26 -6.33 1.47
C PHE A 66 -1.87 -6.89 1.79
N PRO A 67 -0.89 -6.74 0.88
CA PRO A 67 0.51 -6.96 1.24
C PRO A 67 0.94 -6.01 2.36
N ILE A 68 1.81 -6.47 3.26
CA ILE A 68 2.29 -5.68 4.41
C ILE A 68 2.94 -4.36 3.95
N GLN A 69 3.59 -4.36 2.79
CA GLN A 69 4.25 -3.19 2.20
C GLN A 69 3.30 -2.00 2.07
N GLU A 70 2.02 -2.25 1.76
CA GLU A 70 1.05 -1.17 1.56
C GLU A 70 0.65 -0.50 2.87
N PHE A 71 0.67 -1.24 3.98
CA PHE A 71 0.51 -0.64 5.30
C PHE A 71 1.76 0.15 5.71
N LEU A 72 2.96 -0.41 5.50
CA LEU A 72 4.22 0.25 5.85
C LEU A 72 4.42 1.57 5.08
N ALA A 73 3.97 1.65 3.83
CA ALA A 73 4.01 2.87 3.01
C ALA A 73 3.23 4.05 3.63
N THR A 74 2.30 3.79 4.55
CA THR A 74 1.54 4.84 5.25
C THR A 74 2.29 5.48 6.42
N ASP A 75 3.49 5.02 6.76
CA ASP A 75 4.31 5.60 7.82
C ASP A 75 5.76 5.82 7.34
N PRO A 76 6.25 7.06 7.27
CA PRO A 76 7.58 7.36 6.74
C PRO A 76 8.72 6.73 7.56
N GLU A 77 8.48 6.35 8.82
CA GLU A 77 9.48 5.67 9.65
C GLU A 77 9.57 4.16 9.38
N LEU A 78 8.55 3.58 8.71
CA LEU A 78 8.41 2.14 8.53
C LEU A 78 8.48 1.70 7.06
N MET A 79 8.34 2.64 6.12
CA MET A 79 8.53 2.37 4.69
C MET A 79 9.98 1.92 4.41
N ASN A 80 10.17 1.06 3.41
CA ASN A 80 11.52 0.68 3.03
C ASN A 80 12.25 1.92 2.45
N PRO A 81 13.45 2.27 2.94
CA PRO A 81 14.26 3.34 2.34
C PRO A 81 14.52 3.11 0.85
N ASN A 82 14.62 1.84 0.43
CA ASN A 82 14.76 1.45 -0.96
C ASN A 82 13.43 0.87 -1.49
N MET A 83 12.72 1.65 -2.31
CA MET A 83 11.44 1.23 -2.91
C MET A 83 11.58 -0.01 -3.80
N ASP A 84 12.72 -0.17 -4.50
CA ASP A 84 12.92 -1.31 -5.40
C ASP A 84 13.07 -2.64 -4.66
N GLU A 85 13.36 -2.59 -3.36
CA GLU A 85 13.42 -3.75 -2.48
C GLU A 85 12.07 -4.15 -1.89
N GLU A 86 10.97 -3.45 -2.20
CA GLU A 86 9.64 -3.77 -1.66
C GLU A 86 8.92 -4.87 -2.46
N ARG A 87 9.25 -5.00 -3.76
CA ARG A 87 8.56 -5.92 -4.67
C ARG A 87 8.99 -7.36 -4.43
N ILE A 88 8.02 -8.26 -4.29
CA ILE A 88 8.28 -9.68 -4.11
C ILE A 88 8.49 -10.45 -5.41
N ASN A 89 7.77 -10.08 -6.49
CA ASN A 89 7.93 -10.71 -7.80
C ASN A 89 7.60 -9.74 -8.94
N ASN A 90 8.33 -9.88 -10.05
CA ASN A 90 7.98 -9.29 -11.33
C ASN A 90 7.75 -10.42 -12.34
N PRO A 91 6.49 -10.71 -12.71
CA PRO A 91 6.15 -11.82 -13.61
C PRO A 91 6.80 -11.72 -15.00
N ALA A 92 7.16 -10.51 -15.46
CA ALA A 92 7.80 -10.30 -16.75
C ALA A 92 9.28 -10.72 -16.78
N VAL A 93 9.90 -10.98 -15.61
CA VAL A 93 11.31 -11.35 -15.49
C VAL A 93 11.45 -12.81 -15.11
N PHE A 94 12.15 -13.58 -15.96
CA PHE A 94 12.50 -14.97 -15.72
C PHE A 94 14.02 -15.13 -15.54
N PRO A 95 14.50 -15.92 -14.56
CA PRO A 95 13.72 -16.69 -13.58
C PRO A 95 13.08 -15.79 -12.52
N HIS A 96 11.88 -16.18 -12.05
CA HIS A 96 11.18 -15.44 -10.99
C HIS A 96 12.02 -15.38 -9.70
N TYR A 97 12.05 -14.20 -9.07
CA TYR A 97 12.98 -13.89 -7.99
C TYR A 97 12.26 -13.58 -6.68
N TRP A 98 11.82 -14.62 -5.97
CA TRP A 98 11.03 -14.58 -4.74
C TRP A 98 11.87 -14.32 -3.47
N ARG A 99 12.57 -13.19 -3.40
CA ARG A 99 13.55 -12.94 -2.31
C ARG A 99 13.24 -11.75 -1.41
N TYR A 100 12.05 -11.17 -1.52
CA TYR A 100 11.64 -10.14 -0.57
C TYR A 100 11.77 -10.64 0.88
N ARG A 101 12.37 -9.79 1.71
CA ARG A 101 12.44 -9.91 3.15
C ARG A 101 12.07 -8.56 3.73
N MET A 102 11.14 -8.57 4.68
CA MET A 102 10.81 -7.34 5.39
C MET A 102 12.07 -6.81 6.07
N HIS A 103 12.38 -5.54 5.82
CA HIS A 103 13.56 -4.87 6.37
C HIS A 103 13.43 -4.58 7.87
N LEU A 104 12.20 -4.65 8.40
CA LEU A 104 11.87 -4.52 9.82
C LEU A 104 11.81 -5.89 10.49
N LYS A 105 12.20 -5.94 11.77
CA LYS A 105 11.90 -7.10 12.62
C LYS A 105 10.46 -7.04 13.10
N LEU A 106 9.84 -8.21 13.26
CA LEU A 106 8.47 -8.30 13.78
C LEU A 106 8.40 -7.83 15.24
N GLU A 107 9.45 -8.10 16.01
CA GLU A 107 9.57 -7.67 17.40
C GLU A 107 9.53 -6.14 17.52
N ASP A 108 10.25 -5.44 16.63
CA ASP A 108 10.27 -3.98 16.61
C ASP A 108 8.92 -3.43 16.12
N LEU A 109 8.27 -4.07 15.15
CA LEU A 109 6.97 -3.64 14.64
C LEU A 109 5.87 -3.74 15.71
N LYS A 110 5.93 -4.75 16.58
CA LYS A 110 4.99 -4.90 17.71
C LYS A 110 5.05 -3.72 18.68
N THR A 111 6.17 -3.02 18.79
CA THR A 111 6.33 -1.86 19.68
C THR A 111 6.02 -0.52 19.00
N LYS A 112 5.55 -0.52 17.75
CA LYS A 112 5.14 0.69 17.03
C LYS A 112 3.70 1.06 17.33
N ASP A 113 3.44 1.46 18.57
CA ASP A 113 2.08 1.71 19.09
C ASP A 113 1.27 2.67 18.22
N ARG A 114 1.86 3.78 17.78
CA ARG A 114 1.18 4.75 16.90
C ARG A 114 0.69 4.09 15.60
N PHE A 115 1.55 3.31 14.97
CA PHE A 115 1.23 2.61 13.72
C PHE A 115 0.17 1.54 13.96
N ASN A 116 0.35 0.71 15.00
CA ASN A 116 -0.56 -0.38 15.32
C ASN A 116 -1.97 0.15 15.67
N GLN A 117 -2.06 1.21 16.48
CA GLN A 117 -3.33 1.86 16.82
C GLN A 117 -3.97 2.52 15.60
N LYS A 118 -3.18 3.15 14.72
CA LYS A 118 -3.66 3.71 13.46
C LYS A 118 -4.35 2.64 12.62
N ILE A 119 -3.70 1.50 12.36
CA ILE A 119 -4.27 0.42 11.55
C ILE A 119 -5.47 -0.23 12.26
N ALA A 120 -5.38 -0.50 13.56
CA ALA A 120 -6.49 -1.04 14.35
C ALA A 120 -7.73 -0.16 14.26
N SER A 121 -7.57 1.17 14.36
CA SER A 121 -8.67 2.11 14.23
C SER A 121 -9.32 2.09 12.85
N TRP A 122 -8.56 1.84 11.77
CA TRP A 122 -9.14 1.77 10.43
C TRP A 122 -9.97 0.50 10.26
N VAL A 123 -9.50 -0.62 10.81
CA VAL A 123 -10.23 -1.89 10.80
C VAL A 123 -11.54 -1.75 11.56
N GLU A 124 -11.51 -1.22 12.79
CA GLU A 124 -12.69 -0.98 13.62
C GLU A 124 -13.69 -0.05 12.93
N ASN A 125 -13.24 1.10 12.44
CA ASN A 125 -14.12 2.10 11.81
C ASN A 125 -14.63 1.69 10.42
N SER A 126 -14.11 0.61 9.84
CA SER A 126 -14.58 0.06 8.54
C SER A 126 -15.54 -1.12 8.71
N ASP A 127 -15.99 -1.41 9.94
CA ASP A 127 -16.87 -2.53 10.29
C ASP A 127 -16.28 -3.90 9.93
N ARG A 128 -14.95 -4.05 10.06
CA ARG A 128 -14.20 -5.29 9.76
C ARG A 128 -13.64 -6.01 10.99
N PHE A 129 -14.26 -5.81 12.16
CA PHE A 129 -13.86 -6.42 13.44
C PHE A 129 -14.46 -7.82 13.65
#